data_AF-A0ABD0L9M4-F1
#
_entry.id   AF-A0ABD0L9M4-F1
#
_cell.length_a   1.000
_cell.length_b   1.000
_cell.length_c   1.000
_cell.angle_alpha   90.00
_cell.angle_beta   90.00
_cell.angle_gamma   90.00
#
_symmetry.space_group_name_H-M   'P 1'
#
loop_
_entity.id
_entity.type
_entity.pdbx_description
1 polymer ?
#
loop_
_entity_poly.entity_id
_entity_poly.type
_entity_poly.pdbx_seq_one_letter_code
_entity_poly.pdbx_strand_id
1 'polypeptide(L)'
;MANGSVLIGPWPIVVIAAIHFTLYVYYKVRAFSENSYIFGQTPHVALILVRIALRVLGREQGKLYDSQPGQTAEAGTKVTENHDAGKCIGPSADEVVTIKNYRVSEDVLEKYKELFHEEDNATVPLCFPESLFMTSVLLLVSKPQFKLSPLGLIHTGQTIKQHEDLQILLEAPVTLEARTVEYRIVPKGVEVDIEMRVISALDQCVWSGVATLLSRSPQVQKSGSAPSTAGYQNSESDWDKQGK
;
A
#
# COMPACT_ATOMS: atom_id res chain seq x y z
N MET A 1 -50.94 -5.70 28.46
CA MET A 1 -50.35 -6.11 27.17
C MET A 1 -49.12 -5.25 26.96
N ALA A 2 -47.92 -5.83 27.10
CA ALA A 2 -46.66 -5.09 27.04
C ALA A 2 -46.18 -5.04 25.57
N ASN A 3 -46.06 -3.83 25.03
CA ASN A 3 -45.45 -3.60 23.72
C ASN A 3 -43.92 -3.72 23.86
N GLY A 4 -43.36 -4.84 23.42
CA GLY A 4 -41.92 -5.04 23.33
C GLY A 4 -41.38 -4.41 22.04
N SER A 5 -40.82 -3.21 22.13
CA SER A 5 -40.01 -2.61 21.08
C SER A 5 -38.60 -3.22 21.11
N VAL A 6 -38.30 -4.05 20.12
CA VAL A 6 -36.95 -4.59 19.89
C VAL A 6 -36.11 -3.48 19.26
N LEU A 7 -35.21 -2.89 20.05
CA LEU A 7 -34.17 -1.99 19.56
C LEU A 7 -33.15 -2.79 18.74
N ILE A 8 -33.33 -2.78 17.41
CA ILE A 8 -32.31 -3.24 16.48
C ILE A 8 -31.20 -2.18 16.52
N GLY A 9 -30.14 -2.43 17.30
CA GLY A 9 -28.97 -1.55 17.39
C GLY A 9 -28.28 -1.36 16.01
N PRO A 10 -27.36 -0.40 15.86
CA PRO A 10 -26.78 0.03 14.57
C PRO A 10 -25.91 -1.01 13.83
N TRP A 11 -25.82 -2.23 14.37
CA TRP A 11 -25.06 -3.36 13.84
C TRP A 11 -25.39 -3.73 12.38
N PRO A 12 -26.64 -3.70 11.89
CA PRO A 12 -26.94 -4.04 10.50
C PRO A 12 -26.29 -3.07 9.51
N ILE A 13 -26.25 -1.78 9.84
CA ILE A 13 -25.74 -0.74 8.92
C ILE A 13 -24.23 -0.85 8.78
N VAL A 14 -23.51 -1.08 9.88
CA VAL A 14 -22.05 -1.25 9.86
C VAL A 14 -21.65 -2.53 9.11
N VAL A 15 -22.41 -3.62 9.30
CA VAL A 15 -22.17 -4.89 8.59
C VAL A 15 -22.45 -4.74 7.09
N ILE A 16 -23.55 -4.08 6.71
CA ILE A 16 -23.88 -3.82 5.29
C ILE A 16 -22.84 -2.91 4.64
N ALA A 17 -22.37 -1.87 5.34
CA ALA A 17 -21.32 -0.99 4.85
C ALA A 17 -19.98 -1.71 4.69
N ALA A 18 -19.61 -2.58 5.64
CA ALA A 18 -18.41 -3.41 5.56
C ALA A 18 -18.49 -4.42 4.40
N ILE A 19 -19.65 -5.03 4.18
CA ILE A 19 -19.89 -5.94 3.04
C ILE A 19 -19.81 -5.17 1.73
N HIS A 20 -20.45 -4.00 1.62
CA HIS A 20 -20.37 -3.17 0.42
C HIS A 20 -18.96 -2.65 0.16
N PHE A 21 -18.21 -2.26 1.19
CA PHE A 21 -16.83 -1.84 1.05
C PHE A 21 -15.93 -3.01 0.65
N THR A 22 -16.11 -4.19 1.26
CA THR A 22 -15.36 -5.40 0.89
C THR A 22 -15.67 -5.83 -0.54
N LEU A 23 -16.94 -5.77 -0.95
CA LEU A 23 -17.34 -6.03 -2.33
C LEU A 23 -16.80 -4.95 -3.26
N TYR A 24 -16.84 -3.67 -2.90
CA TYR A 24 -16.30 -2.58 -3.71
C TYR A 24 -14.78 -2.72 -3.92
N VAL A 25 -14.04 -2.99 -2.85
CA VAL A 25 -12.60 -3.26 -2.91
C VAL A 25 -12.34 -4.53 -3.71
N TYR A 26 -13.09 -5.61 -3.47
CA TYR A 26 -13.00 -6.83 -4.27
C TYR A 26 -13.28 -6.56 -5.75
N TYR A 27 -14.31 -5.80 -6.11
CA TYR A 27 -14.65 -5.48 -7.50
C TYR A 27 -13.65 -4.52 -8.14
N LYS A 28 -13.11 -3.55 -7.41
CA LYS A 28 -12.07 -2.64 -7.91
C LYS A 28 -10.73 -3.34 -8.08
N VAL A 29 -10.34 -4.17 -7.12
CA VAL A 29 -9.14 -5.01 -7.20
C VAL A 29 -9.33 -6.09 -8.27
N ARG A 30 -10.55 -6.63 -8.42
CA ARG A 30 -10.90 -7.58 -9.49
C ARG A 30 -10.86 -6.94 -10.86
N ALA A 31 -11.42 -5.75 -11.04
CA ALA A 31 -11.33 -4.99 -12.29
C ALA A 31 -9.88 -4.60 -12.61
N PHE A 32 -9.07 -4.33 -11.58
CA PHE A 32 -7.63 -4.13 -11.73
C PHE A 32 -6.92 -5.46 -12.08
N SER A 33 -7.37 -6.60 -11.55
CA SER A 33 -6.82 -7.95 -11.82
C SER A 33 -7.27 -8.56 -13.14
N GLU A 34 -8.44 -8.18 -13.65
CA GLU A 34 -8.92 -8.62 -14.97
C GLU A 34 -8.09 -7.95 -16.07
N ASN A 35 -7.46 -6.80 -15.80
CA ASN A 35 -6.41 -6.20 -16.62
C ASN A 35 -4.98 -6.58 -16.20
N SER A 36 -4.77 -7.00 -14.95
CA SER A 36 -3.45 -7.36 -14.40
C SER A 36 -3.42 -8.83 -14.01
N TYR A 37 -2.87 -9.68 -14.89
CA TYR A 37 -2.69 -11.13 -14.72
C TYR A 37 -1.88 -11.56 -13.46
N ILE A 38 -1.46 -10.61 -12.63
CA ILE A 38 -0.69 -10.81 -11.39
C ILE A 38 -1.52 -11.53 -10.30
N PHE A 39 -2.85 -11.62 -10.43
CA PHE A 39 -3.74 -12.32 -9.48
C PHE A 39 -4.27 -13.67 -10.01
N GLY A 40 -3.42 -14.42 -10.71
CA GLY A 40 -3.71 -15.80 -11.09
C GLY A 40 -3.85 -16.72 -9.87
N GLN A 41 -5.09 -17.08 -9.54
CA GLN A 41 -5.53 -18.14 -8.61
C GLN A 41 -5.23 -17.95 -7.12
N THR A 42 -6.26 -17.75 -6.28
CA THR A 42 -6.56 -18.48 -5.01
C THR A 42 -7.54 -17.73 -4.09
N PRO A 43 -8.27 -18.44 -3.20
CA PRO A 43 -9.06 -17.87 -2.07
C PRO A 43 -8.26 -16.99 -1.10
N HIS A 44 -6.92 -16.95 -1.23
CA HIS A 44 -6.05 -16.13 -0.39
C HIS A 44 -6.21 -14.64 -0.62
N VAL A 45 -6.52 -14.18 -1.84
CA VAL A 45 -6.76 -12.73 -2.11
C VAL A 45 -7.99 -12.24 -1.35
N ALA A 46 -9.09 -13.00 -1.39
CA ALA A 46 -10.29 -12.66 -0.64
C ALA A 46 -10.00 -12.57 0.88
N LEU A 47 -9.21 -13.50 1.42
CA LEU A 47 -8.79 -13.46 2.83
C LEU A 47 -7.91 -12.24 3.15
N ILE A 48 -7.00 -11.84 2.26
CA ILE A 48 -6.20 -10.62 2.40
C ILE A 48 -7.10 -9.39 2.44
N LEU A 49 -8.06 -9.30 1.51
CA LEU A 49 -9.01 -8.19 1.47
C LEU A 49 -9.90 -8.13 2.71
N VAL A 50 -10.38 -9.27 3.22
CA VAL A 50 -11.13 -9.33 4.48
C VAL A 50 -10.27 -8.86 5.66
N ARG A 51 -9.01 -9.28 5.75
CA ARG A 51 -8.08 -8.80 6.79
C ARG A 51 -7.85 -7.29 6.70
N ILE A 52 -7.69 -6.76 5.50
CA ILE A 52 -7.58 -5.32 5.27
C ILE A 52 -8.87 -4.63 5.74
N ALA A 53 -10.04 -5.11 5.34
CA ALA A 53 -11.33 -4.53 5.73
C ALA A 53 -11.50 -4.52 7.27
N LEU A 54 -11.20 -5.62 7.96
CA LEU A 54 -11.25 -5.70 9.42
C LEU A 54 -10.32 -4.68 10.09
N ARG A 55 -9.11 -4.48 9.55
CA ARG A 55 -8.19 -3.46 10.08
C ARG A 55 -8.68 -2.04 9.85
N VAL A 56 -9.24 -1.77 8.69
CA VAL A 56 -9.78 -0.45 8.34
C VAL A 56 -10.91 -0.08 9.28
N LEU A 57 -11.79 -1.03 9.64
CA LEU A 57 -12.88 -0.78 10.59
C LEU A 57 -12.39 -0.48 12.02
N GLY A 58 -11.20 -0.98 12.40
CA GLY A 58 -10.63 -0.80 13.73
C GLY A 58 -9.58 0.31 13.85
N ARG A 59 -9.24 1.02 12.76
CA ARG A 59 -8.10 1.96 12.73
C ARG A 59 -8.40 3.26 12.01
N GLU A 60 -8.10 4.36 12.68
CA GLU A 60 -8.11 5.71 12.17
C GLU A 60 -6.81 6.04 11.42
N GLN A 61 -6.90 6.98 10.48
CA GLN A 61 -5.76 7.48 9.70
C GLN A 61 -4.88 8.43 10.53
N GLY A 62 -3.57 8.44 10.25
CA GLY A 62 -2.61 9.33 10.91
C GLY A 62 -2.35 9.01 12.38
N LYS A 63 -2.81 7.86 12.88
CA LYS A 63 -2.46 7.32 14.19
C LYS A 63 -1.50 6.15 14.04
N LEU A 64 -0.50 6.10 14.90
CA LEU A 64 0.39 4.95 15.05
C LEU A 64 -0.19 4.01 16.10
N TYR A 65 -0.33 2.73 15.75
CA TYR A 65 -0.85 1.69 16.63
C TYR A 65 0.28 0.84 17.19
N ASP A 66 0.19 0.48 18.47
CA ASP A 66 1.05 -0.54 19.03
C ASP A 66 0.77 -1.90 18.36
N SER A 67 1.84 -2.67 18.14
CA SER A 67 1.74 -4.03 17.62
C SER A 67 0.96 -4.87 18.65
N GLN A 68 -0.24 -5.36 18.31
CA GLN A 68 -1.03 -6.12 19.28
C GLN A 68 -0.31 -7.44 19.66
N PRO A 69 0.04 -7.66 20.94
CA PRO A 69 0.26 -8.99 21.46
C PRO A 69 -1.12 -9.65 21.65
N GLY A 70 -1.18 -10.99 21.61
CA GLY A 70 -2.42 -11.74 21.84
C GLY A 70 -3.22 -11.22 23.06
N GLN A 71 -4.54 -11.15 22.88
CA GLN A 71 -5.55 -10.64 23.81
C GLN A 71 -5.24 -10.79 25.32
N THR A 72 -5.21 -9.66 26.06
CA THR A 72 -6.03 -9.43 27.26
C THR A 72 -6.09 -7.92 27.57
N ALA A 73 -7.20 -7.49 28.15
CA ALA A 73 -7.66 -6.10 28.31
C ALA A 73 -6.77 -5.21 29.19
N GLU A 74 -6.79 -3.89 28.96
CA GLU A 74 -7.41 -2.91 29.86
C GLU A 74 -7.19 -1.45 29.41
N ALA A 75 -8.19 -0.63 29.77
CA ALA A 75 -8.29 0.84 29.83
C ALA A 75 -7.31 1.73 29.04
N GLY A 76 -7.90 2.60 28.23
CA GLY A 76 -7.22 3.57 27.38
C GLY A 76 -6.16 4.42 28.08
N THR A 77 -5.00 4.49 27.45
CA THR A 77 -4.09 5.61 27.62
C THR A 77 -4.32 6.54 26.44
N LYS A 78 -4.89 7.73 26.73
CA LYS A 78 -4.86 8.86 25.80
C LYS A 78 -3.40 9.21 25.58
N VAL A 79 -2.87 8.90 24.39
CA VAL A 79 -1.63 9.53 23.92
C VAL A 79 -1.96 11.01 23.72
N THR A 80 -1.47 11.82 24.65
CA THR A 80 -1.56 13.28 24.62
C THR A 80 -1.00 13.81 23.32
N GLU A 81 -1.82 14.59 22.62
CA GLU A 81 -1.37 15.54 21.59
C GLU A 81 -0.28 16.43 22.19
N ASN A 82 0.95 16.32 21.67
CA ASN A 82 1.82 17.44 21.25
C ASN A 82 3.31 17.04 21.15
N HIS A 83 3.95 17.42 20.04
CA HIS A 83 5.40 17.66 19.85
C HIS A 83 6.42 16.49 19.81
N ASP A 84 6.22 15.46 18.99
CA ASP A 84 7.27 14.45 18.69
C ASP A 84 7.58 14.36 17.17
N ALA A 85 7.62 15.49 16.46
CA ALA A 85 8.07 15.52 15.06
C ALA A 85 9.55 15.11 14.98
N GLY A 86 9.86 14.09 14.18
CA GLY A 86 11.22 13.54 14.04
C GLY A 86 11.53 12.29 14.87
N LYS A 87 10.53 11.72 15.56
CA LYS A 87 10.70 10.42 16.22
C LYS A 87 10.66 9.28 15.19
N CYS A 88 11.79 8.59 15.09
CA CYS A 88 12.01 7.38 14.31
C CYS A 88 11.66 6.16 15.18
N ILE A 89 10.71 5.35 14.73
CA ILE A 89 10.37 4.08 15.40
C ILE A 89 10.81 2.96 14.48
N GLY A 90 11.89 2.28 14.88
CA GLY A 90 12.42 1.12 14.19
C GLY A 90 11.39 0.00 14.05
N PRO A 91 11.56 -0.89 13.06
CA PRO A 91 10.58 -1.91 12.78
C PRO A 91 10.63 -2.98 13.88
N SER A 92 9.49 -3.60 14.17
CA SER A 92 9.54 -4.90 14.86
C SER A 92 10.13 -5.91 13.87
N ALA A 93 11.01 -6.79 14.33
CA ALA A 93 11.62 -7.85 13.51
C ALA A 93 10.59 -8.76 12.79
N ASP A 94 9.31 -8.69 13.18
CA ASP A 94 8.20 -9.51 12.69
C ASP A 94 7.47 -8.96 11.43
N GLU A 95 7.89 -7.80 10.89
CA GLU A 95 7.24 -7.16 9.74
C GLU A 95 7.90 -7.50 8.39
N VAL A 96 8.19 -8.78 8.16
CA VAL A 96 8.76 -9.27 6.87
C VAL A 96 7.81 -10.24 6.18
N VAL A 97 7.52 -10.03 4.90
CA VAL A 97 6.81 -10.97 4.02
C VAL A 97 7.81 -11.52 3.01
N THR A 98 7.91 -12.84 2.94
CA THR A 98 8.82 -13.54 2.02
C THR A 98 8.04 -14.49 1.13
N ILE A 99 8.20 -14.34 -0.19
CA ILE A 99 7.69 -15.27 -1.21
C ILE A 99 8.91 -15.97 -1.82
N LYS A 100 9.09 -17.25 -1.49
CA LYS A 100 10.19 -18.08 -2.01
C LYS A 100 9.83 -18.71 -3.35
N ASN A 101 10.84 -19.04 -4.14
CA ASN A 101 10.69 -19.76 -5.42
C ASN A 101 9.73 -19.04 -6.40
N TYR A 102 9.72 -17.71 -6.38
CA TYR A 102 8.93 -16.90 -7.31
C TYR A 102 9.54 -16.98 -8.70
N ARG A 103 8.74 -17.36 -9.70
CA ARG A 103 9.13 -17.31 -11.12
C ARG A 103 8.43 -16.15 -11.78
N VAL A 104 9.21 -15.27 -12.42
CA VAL A 104 8.66 -14.21 -13.25
C VAL A 104 8.02 -14.86 -14.48
N SER A 105 6.80 -14.43 -14.79
CA SER A 105 6.10 -14.83 -16.01
C SER A 105 6.53 -13.88 -17.14
N GLU A 106 7.01 -14.44 -18.24
CA GLU A 106 7.36 -13.68 -19.45
C GLU A 106 6.14 -12.87 -19.95
N ASP A 107 4.94 -13.46 -20.00
CA ASP A 107 3.69 -12.76 -20.35
C ASP A 107 3.43 -11.50 -19.50
N VAL A 108 3.79 -11.52 -18.21
CA VAL A 108 3.63 -10.36 -17.31
C VAL A 108 4.66 -9.28 -17.64
N LEU A 109 5.89 -9.68 -17.98
CA LEU A 109 6.93 -8.75 -18.42
C LEU A 109 6.59 -8.13 -19.78
N GLU A 110 6.12 -8.91 -20.74
CA GLU A 110 5.71 -8.41 -22.07
C GLU A 110 4.59 -7.37 -21.95
N LYS A 111 3.55 -7.67 -21.16
CA LYS A 111 2.46 -6.72 -20.89
C LYS A 111 2.95 -5.46 -20.19
N TYR A 112 3.89 -5.59 -19.26
CA TYR A 112 4.50 -4.43 -18.63
C TYR A 112 5.19 -3.54 -19.68
N LYS A 113 6.02 -4.14 -20.55
CA LYS A 113 6.69 -3.39 -21.63
C LYS A 113 5.72 -2.71 -22.58
N GLU A 114 4.64 -3.41 -22.96
CA GLU A 114 3.57 -2.86 -23.79
C GLU A 114 2.92 -1.63 -23.14
N LEU A 115 2.57 -1.72 -21.84
CA LEU A 115 1.92 -0.65 -21.09
C LEU A 115 2.81 0.60 -20.93
N PHE A 116 4.12 0.41 -20.84
CA PHE A 116 5.08 1.49 -20.64
C PHE A 116 5.82 1.90 -21.92
N HIS A 117 5.46 1.32 -23.07
CA HIS A 117 6.08 1.56 -24.37
C HIS A 117 7.61 1.39 -24.36
N GLU A 118 8.10 0.35 -23.67
CA GLU A 118 9.52 0.01 -23.66
C GLU A 118 9.92 -0.63 -24.98
N GLU A 119 10.84 0.01 -25.72
CA GLU A 119 11.25 -0.44 -27.07
C GLU A 119 12.27 -1.59 -27.03
N ASP A 120 13.00 -1.76 -25.92
CA ASP A 120 13.98 -2.82 -25.76
C ASP A 120 13.35 -4.11 -25.20
N ASN A 121 13.01 -5.01 -26.13
CA ASN A 121 12.46 -6.32 -25.78
C ASN A 121 13.49 -7.26 -25.16
N ALA A 122 14.79 -7.00 -25.30
CA ALA A 122 15.84 -7.89 -24.80
C ALA A 122 16.15 -7.70 -23.31
N THR A 123 15.79 -6.57 -22.69
CA THR A 123 16.17 -6.25 -21.31
C THR A 123 15.00 -6.22 -20.32
N VAL A 124 15.23 -6.62 -19.07
CA VAL A 124 14.22 -6.43 -18.02
C VAL A 124 14.27 -4.97 -17.53
N PRO A 125 13.18 -4.19 -17.60
CA PRO A 125 13.19 -2.79 -17.19
C PRO A 125 13.51 -2.62 -15.70
N LEU A 126 14.25 -1.57 -15.35
CA LEU A 126 14.71 -1.32 -13.98
C LEU A 126 13.56 -1.22 -12.95
N CYS A 127 12.41 -0.68 -13.37
CA CYS A 127 11.22 -0.50 -12.53
C CYS A 127 10.30 -1.73 -12.52
N PHE A 128 10.50 -2.69 -13.42
CA PHE A 128 9.65 -3.87 -13.51
C PHE A 128 9.58 -4.68 -12.20
N PRO A 129 10.70 -4.94 -11.48
CA PRO A 129 10.67 -5.72 -10.24
C PRO A 129 9.72 -5.17 -9.18
N GLU A 130 9.50 -3.86 -9.12
CA GLU A 130 8.56 -3.24 -8.18
C GLU A 130 7.13 -3.77 -8.35
N SER A 131 6.71 -4.01 -9.60
CA SER A 131 5.36 -4.52 -9.91
C SER A 131 5.10 -5.91 -9.30
N LEU A 132 6.16 -6.69 -9.07
CA LEU A 132 6.08 -8.04 -8.50
C LEU A 132 5.70 -8.01 -7.00
N PHE A 133 5.94 -6.89 -6.31
CA PHE A 133 5.77 -6.78 -4.86
C PHE A 133 4.35 -6.41 -4.42
N MET A 134 3.42 -6.13 -5.34
CA MET A 134 2.05 -5.71 -4.98
C MET A 134 1.40 -6.66 -3.97
N THR A 135 1.50 -7.97 -4.17
CA THR A 135 0.96 -8.98 -3.25
C THR A 135 1.69 -8.98 -1.91
N SER A 136 3.02 -8.88 -1.93
CA SER A 136 3.86 -8.85 -0.72
C SER A 136 3.55 -7.62 0.15
N VAL A 137 3.36 -6.46 -0.48
CA VAL A 137 2.99 -5.21 0.20
C VAL A 137 1.58 -5.31 0.77
N LEU A 138 0.60 -5.82 0.02
CA LEU A 138 -0.76 -6.04 0.53
C LEU A 138 -0.79 -6.99 1.74
N LEU A 139 -0.01 -8.07 1.69
CA LEU A 139 0.17 -8.98 2.82
C LEU A 139 0.80 -8.26 4.01
N LEU A 140 1.86 -7.47 3.77
CA LEU A 140 2.58 -6.74 4.80
C LEU A 140 1.67 -5.76 5.54
N VAL A 141 0.92 -4.91 4.82
CA VAL A 141 0.02 -3.93 5.44
C VAL A 141 -1.18 -4.58 6.14
N SER A 142 -1.52 -5.82 5.77
CA SER A 142 -2.57 -6.61 6.43
C SER A 142 -2.13 -7.24 7.75
N LYS A 143 -0.83 -7.30 8.06
CA LYS A 143 -0.30 -7.95 9.27
C LYS A 143 -0.67 -7.18 10.55
N PRO A 144 -1.03 -7.86 11.66
CA PRO A 144 -1.23 -7.26 12.99
C PRO A 144 -0.19 -6.20 13.37
N GLN A 145 1.07 -6.51 13.10
CA GLN A 145 2.24 -5.75 13.50
C GLN A 145 2.34 -4.39 12.80
N PHE A 146 1.95 -4.31 11.51
CA PHE A 146 1.98 -3.07 10.74
C PHE A 146 1.24 -1.96 11.51
N LYS A 147 1.85 -0.80 11.72
CA LYS A 147 1.37 0.15 12.73
C LYS A 147 0.41 1.22 12.21
N LEU A 148 0.10 1.22 10.92
CA LEU A 148 -0.81 2.20 10.31
C LEU A 148 -2.12 1.55 9.86
N SER A 149 -3.14 2.38 9.63
CA SER A 149 -4.33 1.95 8.89
C SER A 149 -3.94 1.74 7.42
N PRO A 150 -4.26 0.59 6.80
CA PRO A 150 -4.00 0.38 5.37
C PRO A 150 -4.80 1.34 4.47
N LEU A 151 -5.95 1.82 4.94
CA LEU A 151 -6.78 2.76 4.19
C LEU A 151 -6.19 4.16 4.24
N GLY A 152 -6.03 4.79 3.08
CA GLY A 152 -5.59 6.18 2.97
C GLY A 152 -4.08 6.38 3.12
N LEU A 153 -3.30 5.30 2.97
CA LEU A 153 -1.87 5.40 2.71
C LEU A 153 -1.65 6.04 1.34
N ILE A 154 -0.76 7.03 1.29
CA ILE A 154 -0.41 7.76 0.08
C ILE A 154 1.04 7.44 -0.23
N HIS A 155 1.33 6.97 -1.44
CA HIS A 155 2.71 6.80 -1.89
C HIS A 155 3.33 8.18 -2.15
N THR A 156 4.39 8.53 -1.40
CA THR A 156 5.02 9.86 -1.47
C THR A 156 6.43 9.85 -2.03
N GLY A 157 7.08 8.69 -2.12
CA GLY A 157 8.41 8.58 -2.69
C GLY A 157 8.81 7.14 -2.94
N GLN A 158 9.65 6.94 -3.96
CA GLN A 158 10.17 5.65 -4.38
C GLN A 158 11.65 5.80 -4.68
N THR A 159 12.48 4.89 -4.17
CA THR A 159 13.91 4.78 -4.53
C THR A 159 14.20 3.35 -4.94
N ILE A 160 14.87 3.16 -6.07
CA ILE A 160 15.23 1.83 -6.60
C ILE A 160 16.73 1.73 -6.83
N LYS A 161 17.27 0.53 -6.64
CA LYS A 161 18.67 0.18 -6.87
C LYS A 161 18.76 -1.19 -7.51
N GLN A 162 19.45 -1.25 -8.63
CA GLN A 162 19.89 -2.50 -9.25
C GLN A 162 21.31 -2.81 -8.75
N HIS A 163 21.52 -4.05 -8.28
CA HIS A 163 22.80 -4.51 -7.78
C HIS A 163 23.48 -5.46 -8.76
N GLU A 164 22.70 -6.21 -9.54
CA GLU A 164 23.16 -7.19 -10.55
C GLU A 164 22.31 -7.08 -11.82
N ASP A 165 22.66 -7.82 -12.88
CA ASP A 165 21.82 -7.90 -14.07
C ASP A 165 20.43 -8.47 -13.75
N LEU A 166 19.38 -7.80 -14.24
CA LEU A 166 17.99 -8.18 -14.02
C LEU A 166 17.55 -9.35 -14.92
N GLN A 167 18.35 -9.76 -15.92
CA GLN A 167 18.07 -10.97 -16.70
C GLN A 167 17.89 -12.23 -15.85
N ILE A 168 18.57 -12.28 -14.70
CA ILE A 168 18.46 -13.38 -13.75
C ILE A 168 17.01 -13.67 -13.30
N LEU A 169 16.12 -12.67 -13.37
CA LEU A 169 14.70 -12.81 -13.08
C LEU A 169 13.98 -13.78 -14.03
N LEU A 170 14.48 -13.93 -15.25
CA LEU A 170 13.93 -14.81 -16.29
C LEU A 170 14.60 -16.19 -16.28
N GLU A 171 15.85 -16.27 -15.84
CA GLU A 171 16.64 -17.49 -15.87
C GLU A 171 16.31 -18.47 -14.73
N ALA A 172 16.04 -17.95 -13.53
CA ALA A 172 15.89 -18.76 -12.33
C ALA A 172 14.79 -18.24 -11.38
N PRO A 173 14.23 -19.10 -10.51
CA PRO A 173 13.39 -18.64 -9.42
C PRO A 173 14.15 -17.69 -8.49
N VAL A 174 13.45 -16.69 -8.00
CA VAL A 174 13.95 -15.71 -7.03
C VAL A 174 13.12 -15.75 -5.75
N THR A 175 13.62 -15.08 -4.71
CA THR A 175 12.86 -14.80 -3.49
C THR A 175 12.49 -13.31 -3.47
N LEU A 176 11.22 -13.02 -3.24
CA LEU A 176 10.73 -11.66 -3.02
C LEU A 176 10.59 -11.43 -1.51
N GLU A 177 11.26 -10.42 -0.98
CA GLU A 177 11.14 -9.98 0.41
C GLU A 177 10.58 -8.56 0.47
N ALA A 178 9.50 -8.33 1.22
CA ALA A 178 9.00 -7.01 1.55
C ALA A 178 8.96 -6.82 3.06
N ARG A 179 9.46 -5.70 3.56
CA ARG A 179 9.47 -5.43 5.00
C ARG A 179 9.27 -3.97 5.34
N THR A 180 8.70 -3.72 6.50
CA THR A 180 8.71 -2.38 7.08
C THR A 180 10.11 -2.06 7.58
N VAL A 181 10.63 -0.89 7.21
CA VAL A 181 11.94 -0.40 7.65
C VAL A 181 11.81 0.55 8.82
N GLU A 182 10.90 1.51 8.75
CA GLU A 182 10.84 2.58 9.75
C GLU A 182 9.49 3.27 9.71
N TYR A 183 9.02 3.74 10.87
CA TYR A 183 7.94 4.72 10.99
C TYR A 183 8.49 6.07 11.44
N ARG A 184 8.07 7.15 10.76
CA ARG A 184 8.48 8.52 11.10
C ARG A 184 7.27 9.41 11.32
N ILE A 185 7.23 10.08 12.48
CA ILE A 185 6.21 11.10 12.75
C ILE A 185 6.63 12.40 12.08
N VAL A 186 5.78 12.90 11.17
CA VAL A 186 6.01 14.13 10.39
C VAL A 186 4.83 15.10 10.57
N PRO A 187 4.98 16.41 10.29
CA PRO A 187 3.88 17.37 10.48
C PRO A 187 2.59 17.02 9.71
N LYS A 188 2.71 16.29 8.60
CA LYS A 188 1.58 15.86 7.75
C LYS A 188 0.91 14.56 8.23
N GLY A 189 1.49 13.85 9.19
CA GLY A 189 1.01 12.56 9.69
C GLY A 189 2.14 11.59 10.03
N VAL A 190 2.01 10.34 9.63
CA VAL A 190 3.03 9.30 9.88
C VAL A 190 3.47 8.69 8.56
N GLU A 191 4.76 8.74 8.30
CA GLU A 191 5.39 8.04 7.18
C GLU A 191 5.83 6.64 7.60
N VAL A 192 5.82 5.72 6.65
CA VAL A 192 6.41 4.38 6.77
C VAL A 192 7.22 4.08 5.51
N ASP A 193 8.42 3.55 5.70
CA ASP A 193 9.19 2.99 4.60
C ASP A 193 8.99 1.48 4.51
N ILE A 194 8.74 1.01 3.29
CA ILE A 194 8.67 -0.40 2.94
C ILE A 194 9.83 -0.70 2.00
N GLU A 195 10.74 -1.56 2.44
CA GLU A 195 11.81 -2.08 1.60
C GLU A 195 11.35 -3.35 0.90
N MET A 196 11.68 -3.44 -0.38
CA MET A 196 11.42 -4.55 -1.28
C MET A 196 12.76 -5.05 -1.81
N ARG A 197 13.01 -6.36 -1.76
CA ARG A 197 14.24 -6.99 -2.25
C ARG A 197 13.94 -8.19 -3.10
N VAL A 198 14.62 -8.28 -4.23
CA VAL A 198 14.73 -9.50 -5.02
C VAL A 198 16.04 -10.17 -4.64
N ILE A 199 15.94 -11.41 -4.20
CA ILE A 199 17.08 -12.24 -3.81
C ILE A 199 17.21 -13.40 -4.81
N SER A 200 18.38 -13.58 -5.39
CA SER A 200 18.65 -14.66 -6.35
C SER A 200 18.68 -16.03 -5.67
N ALA A 201 18.74 -17.10 -6.48
CA ALA A 201 18.93 -18.46 -5.98
C ALA A 201 20.26 -18.66 -5.22
N LEU A 202 21.23 -17.75 -5.39
CA LEU A 202 22.52 -17.75 -4.70
C LEU A 202 22.52 -16.87 -3.44
N ASP A 203 21.34 -16.44 -2.97
CA ASP A 203 21.17 -15.58 -1.78
C ASP A 203 21.78 -14.17 -1.93
N GLN A 204 21.89 -13.68 -3.17
CA GLN A 204 22.39 -12.33 -3.46
C GLN A 204 21.22 -11.39 -3.75
N CYS A 205 21.24 -10.18 -3.18
CA CYS A 205 20.26 -9.16 -3.52
C CYS A 205 20.59 -8.58 -4.90
N VAL A 206 19.74 -8.83 -5.89
CA VAL A 206 19.95 -8.39 -7.28
C VAL A 206 19.24 -7.07 -7.58
N TRP A 207 18.17 -6.78 -6.84
CA TRP A 207 17.40 -5.54 -6.91
C TRP A 207 16.82 -5.20 -5.54
N SER A 208 16.77 -3.91 -5.22
CA SER A 208 16.08 -3.40 -4.04
C SER A 208 15.34 -2.10 -4.34
N GLY A 209 14.18 -1.92 -3.72
CA GLY A 209 13.42 -0.68 -3.73
C GLY A 209 12.96 -0.28 -2.33
N VAL A 210 12.72 1.01 -2.12
CA VAL A 210 12.11 1.55 -0.90
C VAL A 210 10.96 2.46 -1.29
N ALA A 211 9.76 2.09 -0.88
CA ALA A 211 8.54 2.89 -1.02
C ALA A 211 8.23 3.60 0.30
N THR A 212 8.06 4.92 0.25
CA THR A 212 7.62 5.73 1.39
C THR A 212 6.12 5.98 1.28
N LEU A 213 5.36 5.55 2.30
CA LEU A 213 3.92 5.74 2.39
C LEU A 213 3.57 6.68 3.53
N LEU A 214 2.65 7.62 3.29
CA LEU A 214 2.14 8.57 4.28
C LEU A 214 0.71 8.24 4.70
N SER A 215 0.48 8.08 6.00
CA SER A 215 -0.84 8.13 6.61
C SER A 215 -1.10 9.54 7.14
N ARG A 216 -2.01 10.29 6.51
CA ARG A 216 -2.29 11.69 6.88
C ARG A 216 -3.06 11.80 8.19
N SER A 217 -2.72 12.80 9.00
CA SER A 217 -3.53 13.16 10.18
C SER A 217 -4.86 13.82 9.77
N PRO A 218 -5.97 13.55 10.49
CA PRO A 218 -7.29 14.13 10.18
C PRO A 218 -7.31 15.66 10.19
N GLN A 219 -6.48 16.30 11.01
CA GLN A 219 -6.36 17.77 11.08
C GLN A 219 -5.86 18.38 9.76
N VAL A 220 -4.94 17.70 9.06
CA VAL A 220 -4.40 18.14 7.77
C VAL A 220 -5.37 17.84 6.61
N GLN A 221 -6.24 16.84 6.76
CA GLN A 221 -7.25 16.53 5.73
C GLN A 221 -8.32 17.61 5.62
N LYS A 222 -8.71 18.25 6.73
CA LYS A 222 -9.71 19.32 6.75
C LYS A 222 -9.24 20.64 6.12
N SER A 223 -7.93 20.91 6.13
CA SER A 223 -7.37 22.12 5.52
C SER A 223 -7.20 22.02 3.99
N GLY A 224 -7.27 20.81 3.42
CA GLY A 224 -7.10 20.58 1.98
C GLY A 224 -8.38 20.45 1.16
N SER A 225 -9.57 20.54 1.79
CA SER A 225 -10.86 20.26 1.14
C SER A 225 -11.62 21.51 0.67
N ALA A 226 -10.98 22.68 0.58
CA ALA A 226 -11.57 23.84 -0.09
C ALA A 226 -10.76 24.11 -1.38
N PRO A 227 -11.34 23.92 -2.58
CA PRO A 227 -10.82 24.63 -3.73
C PRO A 227 -11.08 26.10 -3.45
N SER A 228 -10.02 26.89 -3.23
CA SER A 228 -10.16 28.34 -3.24
C SER A 228 -10.56 28.73 -4.66
N THR A 229 -11.83 29.00 -4.86
CA THR A 229 -12.36 29.71 -6.01
C THR A 229 -11.85 31.15 -5.93
N ALA A 230 -10.57 31.35 -6.25
CA ALA A 230 -9.93 32.65 -6.30
C ALA A 230 -8.98 32.68 -7.49
N GLY A 231 -9.54 33.05 -8.64
CA GLY A 231 -8.79 33.69 -9.73
C GLY A 231 -7.99 32.78 -10.67
N TYR A 232 -8.63 31.81 -11.33
CA TYR A 232 -8.18 31.41 -12.67
C TYR A 232 -8.97 32.25 -13.69
N GLN A 233 -8.45 33.44 -14.00
CA GLN A 233 -8.85 34.14 -15.21
C GLN A 233 -8.11 33.50 -16.38
N ASN A 234 -8.88 32.93 -17.30
CA ASN A 234 -8.39 32.43 -18.58
C ASN A 234 -7.53 33.48 -19.28
N SER A 235 -6.27 33.15 -19.54
CA SER A 235 -5.49 33.72 -20.64
C SER A 235 -5.33 32.64 -21.71
N GLU A 236 -6.42 32.38 -22.42
CA GLU A 236 -6.31 31.88 -23.80
C GLU A 236 -5.76 33.03 -24.65
N SER A 237 -4.54 32.86 -25.18
CA SER A 237 -3.97 33.46 -26.42
C SER A 237 -2.51 33.91 -26.24
N ASP A 238 -1.54 33.00 -26.40
CA ASP A 238 -0.20 33.42 -26.85
C ASP A 238 0.70 32.34 -27.47
N TRP A 239 0.13 31.27 -28.05
CA TRP A 239 0.95 30.22 -28.70
C TRP A 239 1.22 30.43 -30.20
N ASP A 240 0.60 31.44 -30.85
CA ASP A 240 0.65 31.62 -32.31
C ASP A 240 1.59 32.74 -32.81
N LYS A 241 2.56 33.20 -32.01
CA LYS A 241 3.43 34.32 -32.42
C LYS A 241 4.94 34.12 -32.27
N GLN A 242 5.45 32.91 -32.47
CA GLN A 242 6.88 32.73 -32.78
C GLN A 242 7.07 31.78 -33.95
N GLY A 243 7.03 32.38 -35.15
CA GLY A 243 7.23 31.71 -36.42
C GLY A 243 7.25 32.72 -37.56
N LYS A 244 8.24 33.62 -37.55
CA LYS A 244 8.68 34.38 -38.72
C LYS A 244 10.20 34.41 -38.74
#